data_AF-X1Q438-F1
#
_entry.id   AF-X1Q438-F1
#
_cell.length_a   1.000
_cell.length_b   1.000
_cell.length_c   1.000
_cell.angle_alpha   90.00
_cell.angle_beta   90.00
_cell.angle_gamma   90.00
#
_symmetry.space_group_name_H-M   'P 1'
#
loop_
_entity.id
_entity.type
_entity.pdbx_description
1 polymer ?
#
loop_
_entity_poly.entity_id
_entity_poly.type
_entity_poly.pdbx_seq_one_letter_code
_entity_poly.pdbx_strand_id
1 'polypeptide(L)'
;EEKKEIGRMKMLEEIAREVCKGKTVIRGHDCISVNDRIHVSFVLKEVYVKDQKHEVDAYNLALASEMYDGKDWTLKTDYDEPNSKE
;
A
#
# COMPACT_ATOMS: atom_id res chain seq x y z
N GLU A 1 -9.92 19.93 4.57
CA GLU A 1 -8.70 19.10 4.47
C GLU A 1 -8.82 17.99 3.42
N GLU A 2 -10.02 17.53 3.10
CA GLU A 2 -10.33 16.48 2.11
C GLU A 2 -9.65 16.64 0.73
N LYS A 3 -9.51 17.87 0.20
CA LYS A 3 -8.80 18.09 -1.09
C LYS A 3 -7.32 17.69 -1.05
N LYS A 4 -6.66 17.77 0.11
CA LYS A 4 -5.26 17.34 0.27
C LYS A 4 -5.16 15.81 0.35
N GLU A 5 -6.17 15.14 0.90
CA GLU A 5 -6.20 13.68 1.04
C GLU A 5 -6.45 12.97 -0.29
N ILE A 6 -7.37 13.50 -1.13
CA ILE A 6 -7.60 12.97 -2.48
C ILE A 6 -6.31 13.04 -3.33
N GLY A 7 -5.55 14.12 -3.23
CA GLY A 7 -4.27 14.27 -3.93
C GLY A 7 -3.22 13.25 -3.47
N ARG A 8 -3.13 13.00 -2.16
CA ARG A 8 -2.19 12.02 -1.58
C ARG A 8 -2.55 10.59 -1.97
N MET A 9 -3.83 10.22 -1.92
CA MET A 9 -4.26 8.87 -2.33
C MET A 9 -4.08 8.62 -3.83
N LYS A 10 -4.30 9.64 -4.68
CA LYS A 10 -4.00 9.52 -6.10
C LYS A 10 -2.50 9.30 -6.35
N MET A 11 -1.65 9.99 -5.61
CA MET A 11 -0.20 9.82 -5.73
C MET A 11 0.28 8.44 -5.29
N LEU A 12 -0.27 7.92 -4.19
CA LEU A 12 0.03 6.55 -3.73
C LEU A 12 -0.43 5.50 -4.77
N GLU A 13 -1.55 5.73 -5.44
CA GLU A 13 -2.01 4.89 -6.55
C GLU A 13 -1.04 4.90 -7.72
N GLU A 14 -0.49 6.06 -8.07
CA GLU A 14 0.53 6.18 -9.12
C GLU A 14 1.83 5.47 -8.72
N ILE A 15 2.29 5.63 -7.48
CA ILE A 15 3.45 4.90 -6.95
C ILE A 15 3.21 3.39 -7.01
N ALA A 16 2.06 2.91 -6.52
CA ALA A 16 1.70 1.50 -6.55
C ALA A 16 1.68 0.95 -7.98
N ARG A 17 1.12 1.69 -8.94
CA ARG A 17 1.08 1.28 -10.36
C ARG A 17 2.47 1.20 -10.99
N GLU A 18 3.38 2.10 -10.61
CA GLU A 18 4.74 2.10 -11.14
C GLU A 18 5.59 0.98 -10.53
N VAL A 19 5.59 0.86 -9.20
CA VAL A 19 6.33 -0.19 -8.48
C VAL A 19 5.83 -1.58 -8.87
N CYS A 20 4.51 -1.74 -8.92
CA CYS A 20 3.84 -3.01 -9.22
C CYS A 20 3.40 -3.09 -10.69
N LYS A 21 4.24 -2.62 -11.62
CA LYS A 21 3.91 -2.55 -13.05
C LYS A 21 3.41 -3.91 -13.58
N GLY A 22 2.25 -3.87 -14.25
CA GLY A 22 1.59 -5.08 -14.77
C GLY A 22 0.71 -5.82 -13.77
N LYS A 23 0.57 -5.32 -12.53
CA LYS A 23 -0.35 -5.85 -11.51
C LYS A 23 -1.63 -5.02 -11.42
N THR A 24 -2.70 -5.64 -10.94
CA THR A 24 -3.97 -4.96 -10.72
C THR A 24 -3.88 -4.15 -9.43
N VAL A 25 -4.16 -2.85 -9.52
CA VAL A 25 -4.18 -1.92 -8.37
C VAL A 25 -5.60 -1.44 -8.15
N ILE A 26 -6.13 -1.66 -6.95
CA ILE A 26 -7.49 -1.27 -6.54
C ILE A 26 -7.35 -0.23 -5.42
N ARG A 27 -7.98 0.93 -5.61
CA ARG A 27 -8.00 2.01 -4.61
C ARG A 27 -9.25 1.90 -3.73
N GLY A 28 -9.04 1.79 -2.42
CA GLY A 28 -10.06 1.95 -1.40
C GLY A 28 -10.20 3.40 -0.92
N HIS A 29 -10.88 3.61 0.20
CA HIS A 29 -11.04 4.95 0.80
C HIS A 29 -9.69 5.48 1.33
N ASP A 30 -9.02 4.68 2.19
CA ASP A 30 -7.76 5.03 2.85
C ASP A 30 -6.64 4.02 2.58
N CYS A 31 -6.82 3.17 1.57
CA CYS A 31 -5.93 2.07 1.28
C CYS A 31 -5.83 1.73 -0.21
N ILE A 32 -4.82 0.92 -0.54
CA ILE A 32 -4.61 0.36 -1.87
C ILE A 32 -4.40 -1.14 -1.73
N SER A 33 -4.99 -1.92 -2.63
CA SER A 33 -4.71 -3.35 -2.77
C SER A 33 -4.08 -3.65 -4.13
N VAL A 34 -3.02 -4.47 -4.14
CA VAL A 34 -2.33 -4.92 -5.35
C VAL A 34 -2.45 -6.43 -5.47
N ASN A 35 -3.05 -6.90 -6.58
CA ASN A 35 -3.28 -8.32 -6.88
C ASN A 35 -3.95 -9.13 -5.77
N ASP A 36 -4.66 -8.49 -4.82
CA ASP A 36 -5.18 -9.12 -3.59
C ASP A 36 -4.09 -9.76 -2.70
N ARG A 37 -2.82 -9.36 -2.88
CA ARG A 37 -1.66 -9.88 -2.14
C ARG A 37 -0.95 -8.84 -1.31
N ILE A 38 -0.97 -7.58 -1.73
CA ILE A 38 -0.36 -6.47 -1.01
C ILE A 38 -1.47 -5.50 -0.64
N HIS A 39 -1.56 -5.14 0.63
CA HIS A 39 -2.46 -4.10 1.13
C HIS A 39 -1.63 -2.95 1.68
N VAL A 40 -1.98 -1.72 1.34
CA VAL A 40 -1.27 -0.51 1.78
C VAL A 40 -2.26 0.37 2.51
N SER A 41 -2.07 0.56 3.81
CA SER A 41 -2.91 1.43 4.64
C SER A 41 -2.23 2.79 4.81
N PHE A 42 -2.84 3.84 4.26
CA PHE A 42 -2.29 5.19 4.32
C PHE A 42 -2.39 5.80 5.73
N VAL A 43 -3.49 5.50 6.44
CA VAL A 43 -3.72 6.00 7.81
C VAL A 43 -2.73 5.38 8.79
N LEU A 44 -2.49 4.07 8.66
CA LEU A 44 -1.60 3.34 9.56
C LEU A 44 -0.13 3.47 9.18
N LYS A 45 0.18 3.86 7.94
CA LYS A 45 1.55 3.85 7.38
C LYS A 45 2.12 2.44 7.36
N GLU A 46 1.31 1.50 6.90
CA GLU A 46 1.63 0.08 6.93
C GLU A 46 1.39 -0.55 5.56
N VAL A 47 2.34 -1.39 5.14
CA VAL A 47 2.21 -2.27 3.98
C VAL A 47 2.12 -3.69 4.49
N TYR A 48 1.08 -4.41 4.11
CA TYR A 48 0.85 -5.80 4.44
C TYR A 48 1.04 -6.65 3.20
N VAL A 49 1.70 -7.79 3.33
CA VAL A 49 1.89 -8.75 2.24
C VAL A 49 1.49 -10.16 2.68
N LYS A 50 0.61 -10.81 1.89
CA LYS A 50 0.06 -12.14 2.19
C LYS A 50 1.05 -13.27 1.91
N ASP A 51 2.03 -13.06 1.02
CA ASP A 51 2.97 -14.11 0.64
C ASP A 51 4.37 -13.56 0.28
N GLN A 52 5.41 -14.34 0.61
CA GLN A 52 6.81 -13.96 0.41
C GLN A 52 7.17 -13.65 -1.06
N LYS A 53 6.41 -14.13 -2.04
CA LYS A 53 6.71 -13.87 -3.46
C LYS A 53 6.47 -12.40 -3.84
N HIS A 54 5.65 -11.68 -3.07
CA HIS A 54 5.34 -10.26 -3.29
C HIS A 54 6.03 -9.34 -2.29
N GLU A 55 6.87 -9.88 -1.40
CA GLU A 55 7.54 -9.13 -0.34
C GLU A 55 8.45 -8.03 -0.89
N VAL A 56 9.19 -8.32 -1.97
CA VAL A 56 10.06 -7.32 -2.63
C VAL A 56 9.25 -6.15 -3.17
N ASP A 57 8.09 -6.42 -3.78
CA ASP A 57 7.21 -5.38 -4.29
C ASP A 57 6.60 -4.55 -3.16
N ALA A 58 6.19 -5.22 -2.07
CA ALA A 58 5.65 -4.58 -0.88
C ALA A 58 6.70 -3.70 -0.19
N TYR A 59 7.94 -4.16 -0.12
CA TYR A 59 9.08 -3.41 0.40
C TYR A 59 9.39 -2.18 -0.45
N ASN A 60 9.48 -2.34 -1.79
CA ASN A 60 9.68 -1.21 -2.70
C ASN A 60 8.55 -0.19 -2.60
N LEU A 61 7.32 -0.66 -2.37
CA LEU A 61 6.16 0.20 -2.20
C LEU A 61 6.20 0.98 -0.88
N ALA A 62 6.63 0.34 0.21
CA ALA A 62 6.88 1.02 1.48
C ALA A 62 7.93 2.12 1.30
N LEU A 63 9.11 1.78 0.77
CA LEU A 63 10.20 2.73 0.51
C LEU A 63 9.77 3.91 -0.36
N ALA A 64 9.08 3.65 -1.48
CA ALA A 64 8.62 4.71 -2.36
C ALA A 64 7.59 5.62 -1.67
N SER A 65 6.79 5.07 -0.76
CA SER A 65 5.83 5.83 0.05
C SER A 65 6.52 6.69 1.11
N GLU A 66 7.55 6.18 1.78
CA GLU A 66 8.40 6.93 2.71
C GLU A 66 9.09 8.12 2.03
N MET A 67 9.67 7.89 0.85
CA MET A 67 10.31 8.95 0.06
C MET A 67 9.35 10.07 -0.32
N TYR A 68 8.06 9.75 -0.47
CA TYR A 68 7.03 10.72 -0.82
C TYR A 68 6.53 11.53 0.38
N ASP A 69 6.16 10.86 1.47
CA ASP A 69 5.51 11.54 2.61
C ASP A 69 6.46 11.92 3.75
N GLY A 70 7.73 11.50 3.67
CA GLY A 70 8.78 11.79 4.64
C GLY A 70 8.57 11.12 6.00
N LYS A 71 7.77 10.04 6.06
CA LYS A 71 7.49 9.28 7.28
C LYS A 71 7.98 7.86 7.13
N ASP A 72 8.24 7.18 8.25
CA ASP A 72 8.52 5.75 8.26
C ASP A 72 7.26 4.94 7.94
N TRP A 73 7.40 3.93 7.07
CA TRP A 73 6.35 2.98 6.71
C TRP A 73 6.76 1.58 7.17
N THR A 74 5.85 0.89 7.85
CA THR A 74 6.13 -0.46 8.37
C THR A 74 5.68 -1.52 7.38
N LEU A 75 6.58 -2.42 6.99
CA LEU A 75 6.25 -3.64 6.23
C LEU A 75 5.87 -4.78 7.19
N LYS A 76 4.71 -5.40 6.97
CA LYS A 76 4.19 -6.56 7.70
C LYS A 76 4.05 -7.74 6.74
N THR A 77 4.83 -8.79 6.98
CA THR A 77 4.84 -10.03 6.19
C THR A 77 3.99 -11.11 6.85
N ASP A 78 3.59 -12.11 6.06
CA ASP A 78 2.80 -13.28 6.51
C ASP A 78 1.47 -12.89 7.18
N TYR A 79 0.88 -11.78 6.74
CA TYR A 79 -0.41 -11.32 7.23
C TYR A 79 -1.53 -11.96 6.42
N ASP A 80 -2.23 -12.93 7.00
CA ASP A 80 -3.66 -13.04 6.72
C ASP A 80 -4.26 -11.73 7.25
N GLU A 81 -4.85 -10.89 6.38
CA GLU A 81 -5.57 -9.67 6.80
C GLU A 81 -6.29 -9.94 8.12
N PRO A 82 -6.23 -9.05 9.12
CA PRO A 82 -6.98 -9.30 10.35
C PRO A 82 -8.41 -9.47 9.88
N ASN A 83 -8.94 -10.69 10.01
CA ASN A 83 -10.23 -11.06 9.43
C ASN A 83 -11.16 -9.87 9.65
N SER A 84 -11.72 -9.33 8.56
CA SER A 84 -12.94 -8.53 8.65
C SER A 84 -14.04 -9.46 9.17
N LYS A 85 -13.95 -9.76 10.46
CA LYS A 85 -14.98 -10.25 11.33
C LYS A 85 -15.17 -9.14 12.35
N GLU A 86 -15.77 -8.05 11.87
CA GLU A 86 -16.99 -7.44 12.39
C GLU A 86 -17.51 -6.42 11.37
#